data_AF-A0A7L4JGK9-F1
#
_entry.id   AF-A0A7L4JGK9-F1
#
_cell.length_a   1.000
_cell.length_b   1.000
_cell.length_c   1.000
_cell.angle_alpha   90.00
_cell.angle_beta   90.00
_cell.angle_gamma   90.00
#
_symmetry.space_group_name_H-M   'P 1'
#
loop_
_entity.id
_entity.type
_entity.pdbx_description
1 polymer ?
#
loop_
_entity_poly.entity_id
_entity_poly.type
_entity_poly.pdbx_seq_one_letter_code
_entity_poly.pdbx_strand_id
1 'polypeptide(L)'
;WPTMRAVYLLRSAAPQGSARGRTYIGFTVDPRRRLRQHNGGRRRGGARRTSGRGPWSEPSERFSHFKKVNLRIEGGFEWAWQHPNASHRLLAPPPRRPREQPISFALRLLPRLLRAPPWSRLPLKIRWLRPPRPALELAPPPHVVEEEGAGLPRLKRK
;
A
#
# COMPACT_ATOMS: atom_id res chain seq x y z
N TRP A 1 11.86 15.22 -12.17
CA TRP A 1 11.70 14.57 -10.84
C TRP A 1 12.02 13.10 -10.98
N PRO A 2 12.83 12.48 -10.11
CA PRO A 2 13.02 11.04 -10.18
C PRO A 2 11.67 10.35 -9.97
N THR A 3 11.37 9.36 -10.80
CA THR A 3 10.15 8.56 -10.73
C THR A 3 10.06 7.87 -9.37
N MET A 4 9.05 8.23 -8.60
CA MET A 4 8.76 7.64 -7.30
C MET A 4 8.01 6.33 -7.51
N ARG A 5 8.69 5.21 -7.27
CA ARG A 5 8.06 3.89 -7.27
C ARG A 5 7.45 3.60 -5.90
N ALA A 6 6.27 3.00 -5.85
CA ALA A 6 5.58 2.72 -4.60
C ALA A 6 4.61 1.55 -4.75
N VAL A 7 4.62 0.65 -3.77
CA VAL A 7 3.51 -0.27 -3.51
C VAL A 7 2.67 0.33 -2.38
N TYR A 8 1.38 0.50 -2.59
CA TYR A 8 0.50 1.21 -1.68
C TYR A 8 -0.69 0.35 -1.25
N LEU A 9 -1.28 0.69 -0.11
CA LEU A 9 -2.45 0.05 0.47
C LEU A 9 -3.55 1.10 0.68
N LEU A 10 -4.58 1.07 -0.15
CA LEU A 10 -5.77 1.92 0.01
C LEU A 10 -6.82 1.21 0.84
N ARG A 11 -7.66 2.00 1.52
CA ARG A 11 -8.90 1.55 2.15
C ARG A 11 -10.03 2.44 1.66
N SER A 12 -11.11 1.84 1.19
CA SER A 12 -12.30 2.58 0.78
C SER A 12 -12.90 3.31 1.98
N ALA A 13 -13.21 4.58 1.77
CA ALA A 13 -13.87 5.46 2.75
C ALA A 13 -15.41 5.42 2.62
N ALA A 14 -15.97 4.50 1.84
CA ALA A 14 -17.41 4.35 1.71
C ALA A 14 -18.07 4.20 3.10
N PRO A 15 -19.09 5.01 3.43
CA PRO A 15 -19.68 5.04 4.77
C PRO A 15 -20.45 3.75 5.10
N GLN A 16 -21.03 3.10 4.09
CA GLN A 16 -21.83 1.88 4.20
C GLN A 16 -21.72 1.02 2.93
N GLY A 17 -22.32 -0.17 2.95
CA GLY A 17 -22.38 -1.09 1.81
C GLY A 17 -21.12 -1.93 1.59
N SER A 18 -21.13 -2.73 0.52
CA SER A 18 -20.09 -3.72 0.22
C SER A 18 -18.70 -3.14 -0.10
N ALA A 19 -18.61 -1.81 -0.25
CA ALA A 19 -17.39 -1.05 -0.44
C ALA A 19 -16.72 -0.64 0.88
N ARG A 20 -17.47 -0.51 1.98
CA ARG A 20 -16.95 -0.05 3.28
C ARG A 20 -15.81 -0.94 3.75
N GLY A 21 -14.67 -0.34 4.08
CA GLY A 21 -13.52 -1.05 4.65
C GLY A 21 -12.79 -2.00 3.68
N ARG A 22 -13.19 -2.06 2.40
CA ARG A 22 -12.43 -2.77 1.37
C ARG A 22 -11.04 -2.18 1.25
N THR A 23 -10.06 -3.03 1.01
CA THR A 23 -8.68 -2.61 0.72
C THR A 23 -8.31 -2.86 -0.73
N TYR A 24 -7.31 -2.11 -1.19
CA TYR A 24 -6.68 -2.31 -2.48
C TYR A 24 -5.17 -2.15 -2.32
N ILE A 25 -4.41 -3.14 -2.77
CA ILE A 25 -2.95 -3.07 -2.83
C ILE A 25 -2.58 -2.88 -4.29
N GLY A 26 -1.68 -1.95 -4.59
CA GLY A 26 -1.26 -1.70 -5.97
C GLY A 26 0.14 -1.14 -6.08
N PHE A 27 0.72 -1.24 -7.26
CA PHE A 27 1.98 -0.58 -7.63
C PHE A 27 1.76 0.68 -8.49
N THR A 28 2.61 1.69 -8.32
CA THR A 28 2.62 2.89 -9.15
C THR A 28 3.99 3.60 -9.17
N VAL A 29 4.28 4.27 -10.30
CA VAL A 29 5.39 5.22 -10.45
C VAL A 29 4.95 6.68 -10.26
N ASP A 30 3.64 6.90 -10.12
CA ASP A 30 2.99 8.19 -9.85
C ASP A 30 1.76 7.96 -8.95
N PRO A 31 1.93 8.03 -7.62
CA PRO A 31 0.85 7.85 -6.66
C PRO A 31 -0.34 8.77 -6.89
N ARG A 32 -0.08 10.05 -7.19
CA ARG A 32 -1.12 11.08 -7.39
C ARG A 32 -1.98 10.75 -8.60
N ARG A 33 -1.34 10.44 -9.73
CA ARG A 33 -2.08 10.06 -10.95
C ARG A 33 -2.88 8.80 -10.72
N ARG A 34 -2.29 7.77 -10.09
CA ARG A 34 -2.96 6.49 -9.87
C ARG A 34 -4.18 6.63 -8.94
N LEU A 35 -4.10 7.48 -7.94
CA LEU A 35 -5.22 7.78 -7.06
C LEU A 35 -6.39 8.45 -7.80
N ARG A 36 -6.10 9.44 -8.64
CA ARG A 36 -7.11 10.05 -9.53
C ARG A 36 -7.75 9.03 -10.46
N GLN A 37 -6.97 8.08 -10.99
CA GLN A 37 -7.50 6.99 -11.82
C GLN A 37 -8.46 6.08 -11.03
N HIS A 38 -8.12 5.71 -9.79
CA HIS A 38 -9.01 4.92 -8.92
C HIS A 38 -10.33 5.65 -8.62
N ASN A 39 -10.26 6.93 -8.28
CA ASN A 39 -11.45 7.75 -8.02
C ASN A 39 -12.27 8.06 -9.28
N GLY A 40 -11.63 8.18 -10.43
CA GLY A 40 -12.28 8.37 -11.73
C GLY A 40 -12.89 7.10 -12.35
N GLY A 41 -12.66 5.93 -11.73
CA GLY A 41 -13.19 4.64 -12.17
C GLY A 41 -12.52 4.07 -13.43
N ARG A 42 -13.01 2.91 -13.91
CA ARG A 42 -12.40 2.15 -15.01
C ARG A 42 -12.26 2.95 -16.29
N ARG A 43 -13.24 3.80 -16.61
CA ARG A 43 -13.23 4.67 -17.81
C ARG A 43 -12.10 5.70 -17.80
N ARG A 44 -11.53 6.01 -16.63
CA ARG A 44 -10.39 6.92 -16.44
C ARG A 44 -9.08 6.17 -16.17
N GLY A 45 -9.01 4.88 -16.47
CA GLY A 45 -7.82 4.05 -16.26
C GLY A 45 -7.67 3.46 -14.86
N GLY A 46 -8.72 3.53 -14.01
CA GLY A 46 -8.73 2.87 -12.71
C GLY A 46 -8.86 1.34 -12.82
N ALA A 47 -8.30 0.62 -11.85
CA ALA A 47 -8.45 -0.83 -11.81
C ALA A 47 -9.93 -1.24 -11.70
N ARG A 48 -10.35 -2.31 -12.40
CA ARG A 48 -11.74 -2.82 -12.33
C ARG A 48 -12.21 -3.04 -10.89
N ARG A 49 -11.32 -3.55 -10.02
CA ARG A 49 -11.60 -3.81 -8.59
C ARG A 49 -11.89 -2.54 -7.77
N THR A 50 -11.58 -1.36 -8.31
CA THR A 50 -11.77 -0.05 -7.68
C THR A 50 -12.90 0.78 -8.30
N SER A 51 -13.41 0.42 -9.48
CA SER A 51 -14.46 1.20 -10.15
C SER A 51 -15.78 1.20 -9.35
N GLY A 52 -16.37 2.38 -9.15
CA GLY A 52 -17.65 2.55 -8.43
C GLY A 52 -17.61 2.17 -6.94
N ARG A 53 -16.42 2.07 -6.35
CA ARG A 53 -16.21 1.65 -4.96
C ARG A 53 -15.48 2.72 -4.13
N GLY A 54 -15.46 3.93 -4.67
CA GLY A 54 -14.83 5.09 -4.07
C GLY A 54 -15.78 5.86 -3.13
N PRO A 55 -15.29 6.98 -2.54
CA PRO A 55 -13.95 7.51 -2.73
C PRO A 55 -12.88 6.57 -2.18
N TRP A 56 -11.92 6.21 -3.03
CA TRP A 56 -10.63 5.67 -2.63
C TRP A 56 -9.82 6.89 -2.25
N SER A 57 -9.90 7.25 -0.98
CA SER A 57 -9.35 8.44 -0.29
C SER A 57 -8.55 9.53 -1.05
N GLU A 58 -8.76 10.81 -0.72
CA GLU A 58 -7.88 11.98 -0.97
C GLU A 58 -8.20 13.00 0.16
N PRO A 59 -7.28 13.81 0.76
CA PRO A 59 -5.81 13.93 0.68
C PRO A 59 -5.10 13.49 1.98
N SER A 60 -5.39 12.27 2.48
CA SER A 60 -4.92 11.78 3.79
C SER A 60 -4.69 10.25 3.78
N GLU A 61 -3.96 9.76 2.79
CA GLU A 61 -3.91 8.32 2.47
C GLU A 61 -2.76 7.58 3.14
N ARG A 62 -2.95 6.37 3.66
CA ARG A 62 -1.82 5.55 4.14
C ARG A 62 -1.10 4.93 2.94
N PHE A 63 0.03 5.49 2.54
CA PHE A 63 0.93 4.87 1.57
C PHE A 63 2.01 4.04 2.28
N SER A 64 2.67 3.16 1.54
CA SER A 64 4.01 2.69 1.89
C SER A 64 4.88 3.07 0.69
N HIS A 65 6.08 3.62 0.91
CA HIS A 65 6.86 4.24 -0.16
C HIS A 65 8.25 3.63 -0.27
N PHE A 66 8.51 2.91 -1.34
CA PHE A 66 9.80 2.27 -1.57
C PHE A 66 10.69 3.21 -2.40
N LYS A 67 11.72 3.84 -1.82
CA LYS A 67 12.73 4.58 -2.63
C LYS A 67 13.79 3.61 -3.13
N LYS A 68 13.94 3.57 -4.47
CA LYS A 68 14.86 2.74 -5.26
C LYS A 68 14.73 1.24 -4.99
N VAL A 69 13.77 0.63 -5.66
CA VAL A 69 13.68 -0.82 -5.83
C VAL A 69 13.55 -1.13 -7.33
N ASN A 70 14.13 -2.26 -7.78
CA ASN A 70 14.00 -2.72 -9.16
C ASN A 70 12.53 -3.10 -9.43
N LEU A 71 12.00 -2.80 -10.62
CA LEU A 71 10.60 -3.03 -11.02
C LEU A 71 10.15 -4.49 -10.76
N ARG A 72 11.04 -5.47 -10.97
CA ARG A 72 10.79 -6.90 -10.73
C ARG A 72 10.59 -7.24 -9.25
N ILE A 73 11.26 -6.51 -8.38
CA ILE A 73 11.17 -6.68 -6.93
C ILE A 73 9.89 -6.02 -6.39
N GLU A 74 9.42 -4.94 -7.00
CA GLU A 74 8.18 -4.24 -6.63
C GLU A 74 6.93 -5.00 -7.05
N GLY A 75 6.89 -5.51 -8.29
CA GLY A 75 5.80 -6.39 -8.75
C GLY A 75 5.70 -7.67 -7.90
N GLY A 76 6.84 -8.22 -7.48
CA GLY A 76 6.87 -9.31 -6.51
C GLY A 76 6.31 -8.92 -5.14
N PHE A 77 6.59 -7.70 -4.66
CA PHE A 77 6.12 -7.23 -3.35
C PHE A 77 4.61 -7.02 -3.38
N GLU A 78 4.10 -6.33 -4.41
CA GLU A 78 2.67 -6.14 -4.65
C GLU A 78 1.95 -7.50 -4.65
N TRP A 79 2.44 -8.44 -5.47
CA TRP A 79 1.78 -9.73 -5.61
C TRP A 79 1.82 -10.53 -4.30
N ALA A 80 2.96 -10.56 -3.60
CA ALA A 80 3.07 -11.24 -2.31
C ALA A 80 2.14 -10.65 -1.24
N TRP A 81 1.92 -9.34 -1.27
CA TRP A 81 1.00 -8.67 -0.35
C TRP A 81 -0.47 -8.89 -0.73
N GLN A 82 -0.79 -8.98 -2.02
CA GLN A 82 -2.12 -9.36 -2.51
C GLN A 82 -2.45 -10.84 -2.26
N HIS A 83 -1.46 -11.72 -2.34
CA HIS A 83 -1.60 -13.18 -2.34
C HIS A 83 -0.65 -13.85 -1.34
N PRO A 84 -0.79 -13.57 -0.02
CA PRO A 84 0.15 -14.06 1.00
C PRO A 84 0.24 -15.59 1.05
N ASN A 85 -0.88 -16.30 0.85
CA ASN A 85 -0.92 -17.77 0.90
C ASN A 85 -0.36 -18.45 -0.35
N ALA A 86 -0.32 -17.74 -1.48
CA ALA A 86 0.27 -18.26 -2.71
C ALA A 86 1.73 -17.82 -2.88
N SER A 87 2.21 -16.92 -2.01
CA SER A 87 3.56 -16.38 -2.10
C SER A 87 4.57 -17.17 -1.28
N HIS A 88 5.57 -17.69 -1.97
CA HIS A 88 6.71 -18.35 -1.35
C HIS A 88 7.62 -17.37 -0.58
N ARG A 89 7.29 -16.06 -0.60
CA ARG A 89 8.03 -15.01 0.12
C ARG A 89 7.72 -15.00 1.61
N LEU A 90 6.57 -15.52 2.01
CA LEU A 90 6.22 -15.75 3.40
C LEU A 90 6.13 -17.26 3.62
N LEU A 91 7.12 -17.86 4.29
CA LEU A 91 7.17 -19.30 4.51
C LEU A 91 5.95 -19.82 5.31
N ALA A 92 5.45 -19.00 6.23
CA ALA A 92 4.25 -19.27 7.02
C ALA A 92 3.46 -17.96 7.21
N PRO A 93 2.62 -17.56 6.23
CA PRO A 93 1.80 -16.36 6.40
C PRO A 93 0.81 -16.60 7.55
N PRO A 94 0.64 -15.63 8.47
CA PRO A 94 -0.33 -15.79 9.54
C PRO A 94 -1.74 -15.92 8.96
N PRO A 95 -2.60 -16.78 9.52
CA PRO A 95 -3.98 -16.86 9.09
C PRO A 95 -4.72 -15.56 9.40
N ARG A 96 -5.82 -15.34 8.68
CA ARG A 96 -6.76 -14.28 9.02
C ARG A 96 -7.45 -14.61 10.33
N ARG A 97 -7.52 -13.64 11.24
CA ARG A 97 -8.27 -13.79 12.49
C ARG A 97 -9.78 -13.65 12.22
N PRO A 98 -10.64 -14.25 13.05
CA PRO A 98 -12.08 -14.02 12.98
C PRO A 98 -12.40 -12.53 13.05
N ARG A 99 -13.28 -12.04 12.16
CA ARG A 99 -13.72 -10.63 12.06
C ARG A 99 -12.59 -9.61 11.82
N GLU A 100 -11.40 -10.07 11.43
CA GLU A 100 -10.27 -9.19 11.12
C GLU A 100 -10.58 -8.29 9.92
N GLN A 101 -10.38 -6.99 10.10
CA GLN A 101 -10.56 -6.04 9.01
C GLN A 101 -9.49 -6.27 7.93
N PRO A 102 -9.83 -6.15 6.62
CA PRO A 102 -8.87 -6.38 5.55
C PRO A 102 -7.60 -5.51 5.64
N ILE A 103 -7.73 -4.28 6.16
CA ILE A 103 -6.58 -3.39 6.40
C ILE A 103 -5.69 -3.88 7.55
N SER A 104 -6.27 -4.39 8.64
CA SER A 104 -5.51 -4.92 9.78
C SER A 104 -4.69 -6.13 9.38
N PHE A 105 -5.29 -7.03 8.60
CA PHE A 105 -4.57 -8.18 8.03
C PHE A 105 -3.43 -7.74 7.11
N ALA A 106 -3.68 -6.80 6.21
CA ALA A 106 -2.63 -6.28 5.32
C ALA A 106 -1.48 -5.62 6.11
N LEU A 107 -1.77 -4.88 7.17
CA LEU A 107 -0.75 -4.25 8.04
C LEU A 107 0.04 -5.28 8.84
N ARG A 108 -0.56 -6.41 9.24
CA ARG A 108 0.16 -7.54 9.85
C ARG A 108 1.16 -8.19 8.91
N LEU A 109 0.86 -8.25 7.62
CA LEU A 109 1.75 -8.83 6.62
C LEU A 109 2.90 -7.91 6.24
N LEU A 110 2.70 -6.59 6.25
CA LEU A 110 3.70 -5.60 5.84
C LEU A 110 5.10 -5.80 6.47
N PRO A 111 5.28 -5.81 7.80
CA PRO A 111 6.60 -5.98 8.41
C PRO A 111 7.20 -7.37 8.15
N ARG A 112 6.38 -8.39 7.94
CA ARG A 112 6.84 -9.75 7.59
C ARG A 112 7.40 -9.77 6.16
N LEU A 113 6.71 -9.13 5.22
CA LEU A 113 7.19 -8.96 3.85
C LEU A 113 8.47 -8.12 3.82
N LEU A 114 8.54 -7.02 4.57
CA LEU A 114 9.76 -6.21 4.65
C LEU A 114 10.97 -6.99 5.19
N ARG A 115 10.75 -8.03 5.99
CA ARG A 115 11.80 -8.93 6.51
C ARG A 115 12.13 -10.10 5.57
N ALA A 116 11.33 -10.33 4.54
CA ALA A 116 11.55 -11.42 3.58
C ALA A 116 12.53 -11.01 2.45
N PRO A 117 13.42 -11.90 1.99
CA PRO A 117 14.26 -11.63 0.83
C PRO A 117 13.44 -11.47 -0.48
N PRO A 118 13.85 -10.55 -1.39
CA PRO A 118 15.03 -9.70 -1.30
C PRO A 118 14.80 -8.38 -0.55
N TRP A 119 13.58 -8.11 -0.08
CA TRP A 119 13.17 -6.80 0.45
C TRP A 119 13.87 -6.41 1.74
N SER A 120 14.28 -7.38 2.55
CA SER A 120 15.05 -7.15 3.78
C SER A 120 16.44 -6.58 3.58
N ARG A 121 16.92 -6.45 2.33
CA ARG A 121 18.24 -5.89 2.03
C ARG A 121 18.17 -4.55 1.30
N LEU A 122 16.96 -4.03 1.10
CA LEU A 122 16.75 -2.85 0.27
C LEU A 122 16.54 -1.61 1.13
N PRO A 123 16.93 -0.43 0.65
CA PRO A 123 16.75 0.84 1.37
C PRO A 123 15.27 1.30 1.29
N LEU A 124 14.37 0.52 1.87
CA LEU A 124 12.94 0.76 1.81
C LEU A 124 12.52 1.82 2.82
N LYS A 125 11.42 2.51 2.52
CA LYS A 125 10.77 3.42 3.45
C LYS A 125 9.30 3.05 3.61
N ILE A 126 8.73 3.36 4.76
CA ILE A 126 7.27 3.36 4.94
C ILE A 126 6.87 4.81 5.12
N ARG A 127 5.85 5.26 4.37
CA ARG A 127 5.39 6.65 4.44
C ARG A 127 3.92 6.72 4.79
N TRP A 128 3.63 6.93 6.06
CA TRP A 128 2.28 7.09 6.58
C TRP A 128 1.73 8.48 6.24
N LEU A 129 0.78 8.60 5.30
CA LEU A 129 0.20 9.93 4.99
C LEU A 129 -1.00 10.32 5.87
N ARG A 130 -1.30 9.56 6.91
CA ARG A 130 -2.30 9.96 7.91
C ARG A 130 -1.88 9.56 9.32
N PRO A 131 -1.70 10.53 10.22
CA PRO A 131 -1.61 10.27 11.65
C PRO A 131 -3.00 9.95 12.24
N PRO A 132 -3.06 9.15 13.33
CA PRO A 132 -1.92 8.46 13.91
C PRO A 132 -1.50 7.27 13.04
N ARG A 133 -0.17 7.03 13.01
CA ARG A 133 0.41 5.80 12.46
C ARG A 133 -0.25 4.59 13.14
N PRO A 134 -0.68 3.57 12.36
CA PRO A 134 -1.21 2.36 12.98
C PRO A 134 -0.10 1.64 13.74
N ALA A 135 -0.43 1.11 14.92
CA ALA A 135 0.47 0.19 15.63
C ALA A 135 0.66 -1.07 14.79
N LEU A 136 1.91 -1.38 14.43
CA LEU A 136 2.26 -2.63 13.77
C LEU A 136 2.59 -3.67 14.84
N GLU A 137 2.04 -4.88 14.69
CA GLU A 137 2.32 -5.99 15.61
C GLU A 137 3.79 -6.44 15.60
N LEU A 138 4.46 -6.23 14.48
CA LEU A 138 5.88 -6.50 14.32
C LEU A 138 6.52 -5.21 13.79
N ALA A 139 7.59 -4.76 14.46
CA ALA A 139 8.36 -3.62 13.98
C ALA A 139 8.92 -3.91 12.58
N PRO A 140 8.97 -2.92 11.67
CA PRO A 140 9.74 -3.02 10.43
C PRO A 140 11.22 -3.37 10.72
N PRO A 141 11.98 -3.88 9.72
CA PRO A 141 13.42 -4.03 9.87
C PRO A 141 14.09 -2.70 10.26
N PRO A 142 15.18 -2.70 11.06
CA PRO A 142 15.79 -1.46 11.57
C PRO A 142 16.26 -0.46 10.51
N HIS A 143 16.61 -0.94 9.31
CA HIS A 143 17.04 -0.08 8.20
C HIS A 143 15.87 0.55 7.43
N VAL A 144 14.63 0.12 7.68
CA VAL A 144 13.44 0.68 7.03
C VAL A 144 13.04 1.95 7.76
N VAL A 145 13.17 3.07 7.08
CA VAL A 145 12.80 4.38 7.64
C VAL A 145 11.29 4.57 7.58
N GLU A 146 10.68 4.89 8.71
CA GLU A 146 9.27 5.29 8.78
C GLU A 146 9.17 6.83 8.76
N GLU A 147 8.40 7.35 7.81
CA GLU A 147 8.13 8.78 7.63
C GLU A 147 6.64 9.05 7.84
N GLU A 148 6.30 10.06 8.64
CA GLU A 148 4.94 10.62 8.69
C GLU A 148 4.90 11.90 7.86
N GLY A 149 3.82 12.13 7.12
CA GLY A 149 3.70 13.40 6.40
C GLY A 149 2.34 13.62 5.76
N ALA A 150 1.80 14.83 5.90
CA ALA A 150 0.52 15.22 5.33
C ALA A 150 0.57 15.18 3.79
N GLY A 151 -0.10 14.19 3.21
CA GLY A 151 -0.34 14.09 1.78
C GLY A 151 0.89 13.74 0.91
N LEU A 152 0.61 13.47 -0.37
CA LEU A 152 1.63 13.31 -1.41
C LEU A 152 2.34 14.67 -1.62
N PRO A 153 3.63 14.75 -2.00
CA PRO A 153 4.30 16.03 -2.24
C PRO A 153 3.53 16.89 -3.26
N ARG A 154 3.21 18.16 -2.97
CA ARG A 154 2.57 19.06 -3.95
C ARG A 154 3.53 19.23 -5.13
N LEU A 155 3.05 19.07 -6.36
CA LEU A 155 3.83 19.51 -7.52
C LEU A 155 3.98 21.04 -7.40
N LYS A 156 5.21 21.55 -7.38
CA LYS A 156 5.43 22.96 -7.73
C LYS A 156 4.86 23.13 -9.14
N ARG A 157 3.84 23.97 -9.29
CA ARG A 157 3.38 24.40 -10.61
C ARG A 157 4.59 25.01 -11.32
N LYS A 158 4.92 24.48 -12.50
CA LYS A 158 5.70 25.25 -13.47
C LYS A 158 4.76 26.25 -14.10
#